data_AF-A0A2I9LPZ0-F1
#
_entry.id   AF-A0A2I9LPZ0-F1
#
_cell.length_a   1.000
_cell.length_b   1.000
_cell.length_c   1.000
_cell.angle_alpha   90.00
_cell.angle_beta   90.00
_cell.angle_gamma   90.00
#
_symmetry.space_group_name_H-M   'P 1'
#
loop_
_entity.id
_entity.type
_entity.pdbx_description
1 polymer ?
#
loop_
_entity_poly.entity_id
_entity_poly.type
_entity_poly.pdbx_seq_one_letter_code
_entity_poly.pdbx_strand_id
1 'polypeptide(L)'
;MTQRLIIFLVCFFLATISVKSNPVVDPTKFENLQRLVELALKAEGPDKCLLDSNLRDDCESCSKVTKSVVVNTFCCKEKLGIKEWCMEFLNYALPESAQR
;
A
#
# COMPACT_ATOMS: atom_id res chain seq x y z
N MET A 1 46.65 -41.98 -3.89
CA MET A 1 45.28 -41.71 -4.43
C MET A 1 44.24 -41.57 -3.32
N THR A 2 44.40 -42.28 -2.19
CA THR A 2 43.47 -42.32 -1.04
C THR A 2 43.36 -41.01 -0.21
N GLN A 3 44.45 -40.25 -0.05
CA GLN A 3 44.45 -39.03 0.80
C GLN A 3 43.56 -37.89 0.28
N ARG A 4 43.45 -37.71 -1.05
CA ARG A 4 42.60 -36.68 -1.66
C ARG A 4 41.11 -36.98 -1.50
N LEU A 5 40.76 -38.26 -1.42
CA LEU A 5 39.39 -38.75 -1.23
C LEU A 5 38.90 -38.50 0.21
N ILE A 6 39.78 -38.68 1.20
CA ILE A 6 39.46 -38.44 2.62
C ILE A 6 39.20 -36.95 2.87
N ILE A 7 40.01 -36.05 2.30
CA ILE A 7 39.81 -34.61 2.44
C ILE A 7 38.47 -34.18 1.84
N PHE A 8 38.12 -34.71 0.66
CA PHE A 8 36.83 -34.43 0.03
C PHE A 8 35.64 -34.90 0.88
N LEU A 9 35.73 -36.08 1.50
CA LEU A 9 34.67 -36.62 2.36
C LEU A 9 34.51 -35.82 3.66
N VAL A 10 35.61 -35.35 4.27
CA VAL A 10 35.56 -34.53 5.49
C VAL A 10 34.97 -33.14 5.20
N CYS A 11 35.32 -32.51 4.07
CA CYS A 11 34.75 -31.23 3.67
C CYS A 11 33.25 -31.33 3.34
N PHE A 12 32.82 -32.44 2.72
CA PHE A 12 31.40 -32.66 2.42
C PHE A 12 30.56 -32.83 3.69
N PHE A 13 31.09 -33.51 4.71
CA PHE A 13 30.41 -33.68 6.00
C PHE A 13 30.33 -32.40 6.83
N LEU A 14 31.31 -31.50 6.71
CA LEU A 14 31.30 -30.19 7.39
C LEU A 14 30.34 -29.17 6.75
N ALA A 15 29.91 -29.40 5.50
CA ALA A 15 29.01 -28.48 4.79
C ALA A 15 27.52 -28.71 5.12
N THR A 16 27.14 -29.80 5.77
CA THR A 16 25.73 -30.14 6.03
C THR A 16 25.21 -29.67 7.40
N ILE A 17 25.87 -28.70 8.04
CA ILE A 17 25.39 -28.11 9.29
C ILE A 17 24.15 -27.26 8.98
N SER A 18 22.98 -27.88 9.00
CA SER A 18 21.70 -27.20 8.83
C SER A 18 21.41 -26.37 10.08
N VAL A 19 21.76 -25.09 10.05
CA VAL A 19 21.42 -24.13 11.11
C VAL A 19 19.90 -23.96 11.12
N LYS A 20 19.21 -24.58 12.08
CA LYS A 20 17.77 -24.40 12.29
C LYS A 20 17.54 -23.15 13.14
N SER A 21 17.42 -22.00 12.50
CA SER A 21 16.98 -20.77 13.17
C SER A 21 15.47 -20.81 13.36
N ASN A 22 14.99 -20.94 14.60
CA ASN A 22 13.59 -20.66 14.92
C ASN A 22 13.49 -19.16 15.28
N PRO A 23 12.72 -18.35 14.55
CA PRO A 23 12.53 -16.95 14.95
C PRO A 23 11.81 -16.92 16.30
N VAL A 24 12.43 -16.31 17.30
CA VAL A 24 11.77 -15.99 18.58
C VAL A 24 10.89 -14.78 18.31
N VAL A 25 9.62 -15.03 18.00
CA VAL A 25 8.60 -13.98 17.87
C VAL A 25 8.12 -13.64 19.27
N ASP A 26 8.45 -12.44 19.75
CA ASP A 26 7.89 -11.88 20.98
C ASP A 26 6.41 -11.54 20.76
N PRO A 27 5.46 -12.25 21.39
CA PRO A 27 4.03 -12.09 21.15
C PRO A 27 3.52 -10.71 21.58
N THR A 28 4.13 -10.10 22.60
CA THR A 28 3.76 -8.78 23.12
C THR A 28 4.09 -7.67 22.12
N LYS A 29 5.17 -7.79 21.36
CA LYS A 29 5.53 -6.82 20.32
C LYS A 29 4.58 -6.90 19.12
N PHE A 30 4.13 -8.10 18.78
CA PHE A 30 3.21 -8.32 17.68
C PHE A 30 1.80 -7.79 17.99
N GLU A 31 1.29 -8.02 19.21
CA GLU A 31 -0.04 -7.53 19.62
C GLU A 31 -0.11 -5.98 19.62
N ASN A 32 0.94 -5.31 20.10
CA ASN A 32 1.01 -3.86 20.06
C ASN A 32 1.05 -3.32 18.62
N LEU A 33 1.74 -4.02 17.71
CA LEU A 33 1.78 -3.64 16.30
C LEU A 33 0.42 -3.80 15.64
N GLN A 34 -0.32 -4.88 15.93
CA GLN A 34 -1.67 -5.10 15.43
C GLN A 34 -2.63 -3.99 15.88
N ARG A 35 -2.57 -3.60 17.16
CA ARG A 35 -3.39 -2.48 17.68
C ARG A 35 -3.07 -1.16 17.00
N LEU A 36 -1.79 -0.87 16.74
CA LEU A 36 -1.38 0.35 16.04
C LEU A 36 -1.88 0.37 14.59
N VAL A 37 -1.82 -0.77 13.89
CA VAL A 37 -2.34 -0.90 12.53
C VAL A 37 -3.86 -0.72 12.51
N GLU A 38 -4.57 -1.32 13.46
CA GLU A 38 -6.03 -1.18 13.59
C GLU A 38 -6.43 0.26 13.91
N LEU A 39 -5.70 0.94 14.80
CA LEU A 39 -5.89 2.36 15.09
C LEU A 39 -5.63 3.24 13.87
N ALA A 40 -4.57 2.96 13.10
CA ALA A 40 -4.27 3.69 11.86
C ALA A 40 -5.36 3.51 10.81
N LEU A 41 -5.81 2.27 10.59
CA LEU A 41 -6.94 1.96 9.69
C LEU A 41 -8.23 2.68 10.11
N LYS A 42 -8.52 2.71 11.42
CA LYS A 42 -9.70 3.39 11.95
C LYS A 42 -9.59 4.91 11.84
N ALA A 43 -8.40 5.48 12.02
CA ALA A 43 -8.14 6.90 11.85
C ALA A 43 -8.25 7.37 10.40
N GLU A 44 -7.99 6.49 9.43
CA GLU A 44 -8.10 6.83 8.01
C GLU A 44 -9.54 6.92 7.50
N GLY A 45 -10.51 6.43 8.26
CA GLY A 45 -11.93 6.48 7.92
C GLY A 45 -12.36 5.42 6.90
N PRO A 46 -13.67 5.17 6.77
CA PRO A 46 -14.20 4.21 5.80
C PRO A 46 -14.02 4.72 4.37
N ASP A 47 -13.54 3.85 3.49
CA ASP A 47 -13.43 4.12 2.06
C ASP A 47 -14.84 4.15 1.43
N LYS A 48 -15.29 5.33 1.02
CA LYS A 48 -16.61 5.56 0.44
C LYS A 48 -16.72 5.02 -0.99
N CYS A 49 -15.60 4.89 -1.71
CA CYS A 49 -15.56 4.38 -3.08
C CYS A 49 -15.84 2.86 -3.17
N LEU A 50 -15.79 2.15 -2.04
CA LEU A 50 -16.25 0.76 -1.96
C LEU A 50 -17.78 0.65 -2.02
N LEU A 51 -18.49 1.65 -1.52
CA LEU A 51 -19.95 1.64 -1.38
C LEU A 51 -20.64 2.39 -2.53
N ASP A 52 -19.98 3.40 -3.08
CA ASP A 52 -20.52 4.23 -4.15
C ASP A 52 -19.62 4.13 -5.40
N SER A 53 -20.13 3.44 -6.42
CA SER A 53 -19.45 3.30 -7.72
C SER A 53 -19.32 4.62 -8.48
N ASN A 54 -20.29 5.52 -8.36
CA ASN A 54 -20.23 6.80 -9.06
C ASN A 54 -19.14 7.66 -8.45
N LEU A 55 -19.08 7.71 -7.11
CA LEU A 55 -18.00 8.39 -6.40
C LEU A 55 -16.63 7.83 -6.77
N ARG A 56 -16.51 6.49 -6.87
CA ARG A 56 -15.26 5.84 -7.29
C ARG A 56 -14.82 6.31 -8.68
N ASP A 57 -15.74 6.33 -9.64
CA ASP A 57 -15.44 6.72 -11.00
C ASP A 57 -15.06 8.22 -11.09
N ASP A 58 -15.74 9.09 -10.34
CA ASP A 58 -15.42 10.52 -10.22
C ASP A 58 -14.02 10.74 -9.62
N CYS A 59 -13.72 10.07 -8.49
CA CYS A 59 -12.42 10.15 -7.83
C CYS A 59 -11.28 9.62 -8.71
N GLU A 60 -11.53 8.52 -9.44
CA GLU A 60 -10.56 7.95 -10.38
C GLU A 60 -10.33 8.88 -11.58
N SER A 61 -11.39 9.44 -12.14
CA SER A 61 -11.32 10.39 -13.25
C SER A 61 -10.56 11.65 -12.87
N CYS A 62 -10.88 12.23 -11.71
CA CYS A 62 -10.17 13.39 -11.17
C CYS A 62 -8.67 13.11 -10.96
N SER A 63 -8.32 11.96 -10.39
CA SER A 63 -6.93 11.52 -10.24
C SER A 63 -6.20 11.41 -11.57
N LYS A 64 -6.85 10.87 -12.61
CA LYS A 64 -6.27 10.74 -13.96
C LYS A 64 -6.00 12.09 -14.61
N VAL A 65 -6.95 13.02 -14.55
CA VAL A 65 -6.80 14.35 -15.19
C VAL A 65 -5.73 15.17 -14.48
N THR A 66 -5.73 15.14 -13.15
CA THR A 66 -4.75 15.87 -12.32
C THR A 66 -3.39 15.20 -12.26
N LYS A 67 -3.31 13.92 -12.68
CA LYS A 67 -2.12 13.04 -12.61
C LYS A 67 -1.56 12.91 -11.20
N SER A 68 -2.44 12.97 -10.19
CA SER A 68 -2.05 12.97 -8.79
C SER A 68 -2.43 11.68 -8.10
N VAL A 69 -1.43 10.91 -7.67
CA VAL A 69 -1.62 9.60 -7.01
C VAL A 69 -2.34 9.70 -5.65
N VAL A 70 -2.36 10.89 -5.02
CA VAL A 70 -3.00 11.09 -3.71
C VAL A 70 -4.47 11.49 -3.82
N VAL A 71 -4.89 12.04 -4.96
CA VAL A 71 -6.26 12.57 -5.15
C VAL A 71 -7.28 11.46 -4.99
N ASN A 72 -7.07 10.30 -5.60
CA ASN A 72 -8.02 9.19 -5.51
C ASN A 72 -8.25 8.76 -4.05
N THR A 73 -7.16 8.53 -3.29
CA THR A 73 -7.26 8.10 -1.89
C THR A 73 -7.92 9.14 -1.00
N PHE A 74 -7.65 10.42 -1.22
CA PHE A 74 -8.20 11.48 -0.39
C PHE A 74 -9.66 11.77 -0.73
N CYS A 75 -10.02 11.69 -2.01
CA CYS A 75 -11.39 11.77 -2.50
C CYS A 75 -12.25 10.65 -1.88
N CYS A 76 -11.78 9.40 -1.94
CA CYS A 76 -12.50 8.24 -1.40
C CYS A 76 -12.64 8.24 0.14
N LYS A 77 -11.73 8.93 0.85
CA LYS A 77 -11.74 9.05 2.32
C LYS A 77 -12.37 10.36 2.83
N GLU A 78 -12.99 11.15 1.95
CA GLU A 78 -13.57 12.47 2.27
C GLU A 78 -12.59 13.39 3.02
N LYS A 79 -11.30 13.32 2.67
CA LYS A 79 -10.24 14.12 3.30
C LYS A 79 -10.08 15.46 2.57
N LEU A 80 -9.88 16.53 3.34
CA LEU A 80 -9.48 17.86 2.85
C LEU A 80 -10.43 18.50 1.81
N GLY A 81 -11.69 18.06 1.73
CA GLY A 81 -12.64 18.57 0.74
C GLY A 81 -12.28 18.22 -0.72
N ILE A 82 -11.47 17.18 -0.93
CA ILE A 82 -10.99 16.80 -2.27
C ILE A 82 -12.15 16.35 -3.17
N LYS A 83 -13.19 15.75 -2.60
CA LYS A 83 -14.38 15.33 -3.34
C LYS A 83 -15.06 16.53 -4.01
N GLU A 84 -15.37 17.57 -3.24
CA GLU A 84 -16.03 18.78 -3.71
C GLU A 84 -15.18 19.48 -4.76
N TRP A 85 -13.88 19.60 -4.50
CA TRP A 85 -12.93 20.16 -5.44
C TRP A 85 -12.86 19.36 -6.76
N CYS A 86 -12.85 18.02 -6.69
CA CYS A 86 -12.85 17.18 -7.88
C CYS A 86 -14.11 17.38 -8.72
N MET A 87 -15.28 17.52 -8.08
CA MET A 87 -16.53 17.79 -8.79
C MET A 87 -16.49 19.16 -9.48
N GLU A 88 -16.01 20.19 -8.81
CA GLU A 88 -15.86 21.52 -9.41
C GLU A 88 -14.86 21.53 -10.57
N PHE A 89 -13.72 20.84 -10.38
CA PHE A 89 -12.66 20.78 -11.37
C PHE A 89 -13.08 20.00 -12.63
N LEU A 90 -13.72 18.84 -12.47
CA LEU A 90 -14.18 18.02 -13.59
C LEU A 90 -15.32 18.70 -14.37
N ASN A 91 -16.18 19.45 -13.69
CA ASN A 91 -17.29 20.17 -14.33
C ASN A 91 -16.91 21.59 -14.78
N TYR A 92 -15.64 21.97 -14.66
CA TYR A 92 -15.20 23.30 -15.06
C TYR A 92 -15.32 23.47 -16.59
N ALA A 93 -16.16 24.41 -17.00
CA ALA A 93 -16.32 24.83 -18.38
C ALA A 93 -15.83 26.27 -18.56
N LEU A 94 -15.13 26.53 -19.66
CA LEU A 94 -14.71 27.89 -20.00
C LEU A 94 -15.94 28.77 -20.28
N PRO A 95 -15.94 30.04 -19.86
CA PRO A 95 -16.98 30.98 -20.25
C PRO A 95 -16.99 31.16 -21.77
N GLU A 96 -18.17 31.32 -22.35
CA GLU A 96 -18.39 31.41 -23.81
C GLU A 96 -17.54 32.51 -24.48
N SER A 97 -17.21 33.57 -23.73
CA SER A 97 -16.34 34.66 -24.18
C SER A 97 -14.86 34.28 -24.36
N ALA A 98 -14.39 33.21 -23.72
CA ALA A 98 -13.00 32.75 -23.78
C ALA A 98 -12.76 31.67 -24.86
N GLN A 99 -13.81 31.28 -25.60
CA GLN A 99 -13.76 30.24 -26.63
C GLN A 99 -13.61 30.78 -28.06
N ARG A 100 -13.48 32.11 -28.25
CA ARG A 100 -13.27 32.76 -29.55
C ARG A 100 -11.81 33.09 -29.83
#